data_AF-A0A8X6GHX0-F1
#
_entry.id   AF-A0A8X6GHX0-F1
#
_cell.length_a   1.000
_cell.length_b   1.000
_cell.length_c   1.000
_cell.angle_alpha   90.00
_cell.angle_beta   90.00
_cell.angle_gamma   90.00
#
_symmetry.space_group_name_H-M   'P 1'
#
loop_
_entity.id
_entity.type
_entity.pdbx_description
1 polymer ?
#
loop_
_entity_poly.entity_id
_entity_poly.type
_entity_poly.pdbx_seq_one_letter_code
_entity_poly.pdbx_strand_id
1 'polypeptide(L)'
;MKNRAVCDGFDYKYLASKTESYTGAEIVNVCNEAAFQLITEDMECKSPVFTLQHMNNALKSIFPRTTNEMLNFYQKFHAKYGSRSFSNKGDN
;
A
#
# COMPACT_ATOMS: atom_id res chain seq x y z
N MET A 1 10.94 -11.21 -1.37
CA MET A 1 9.64 -11.82 -1.72
C MET A 1 9.39 -11.70 -3.23
N LYS A 2 10.12 -12.43 -4.08
CA LYS A 2 10.09 -12.18 -5.55
C LYS A 2 9.34 -13.23 -6.39
N ASN A 3 8.67 -14.23 -5.80
CA ASN A 3 7.86 -15.19 -6.57
C ASN A 3 6.83 -15.87 -5.65
N ARG A 4 5.61 -15.33 -5.55
CA ARG A 4 4.45 -16.09 -5.08
C ARG A 4 3.55 -16.32 -6.28
N ALA A 5 3.04 -17.54 -6.43
CA ALA A 5 2.03 -17.83 -7.44
C ALA A 5 0.78 -17.01 -7.11
N VAL A 6 0.25 -16.30 -8.11
CA VAL A 6 -0.98 -15.51 -8.01
C VAL A 6 -2.01 -16.20 -8.90
N CYS A 7 -3.29 -16.21 -8.51
CA CYS A 7 -4.30 -16.82 -9.36
C CYS A 7 -4.45 -16.08 -10.70
N ASP A 8 -4.76 -16.81 -11.78
CA ASP A 8 -4.82 -16.27 -13.15
C ASP A 8 -5.85 -15.12 -13.33
N GLY A 9 -6.81 -15.00 -12.40
CA GLY A 9 -7.85 -13.96 -12.41
C GLY A 9 -7.62 -12.84 -11.40
N PHE A 10 -6.40 -12.61 -10.96
CA PHE A 10 -6.13 -11.63 -9.91
C PHE A 10 -6.28 -10.18 -10.40
N ASP A 11 -7.29 -9.48 -9.87
CA ASP A 11 -7.65 -8.14 -10.31
C ASP A 11 -6.87 -7.04 -9.56
N TYR A 12 -5.72 -6.64 -10.13
CA TYR A 12 -4.91 -5.53 -9.61
C TYR A 12 -5.63 -4.17 -9.66
N LYS A 13 -6.57 -3.96 -10.58
CA LYS A 13 -7.30 -2.68 -10.69
C LYS A 13 -8.29 -2.52 -9.55
N TYR A 14 -9.01 -3.60 -9.22
CA TYR A 14 -9.87 -3.65 -8.04
C TYR A 14 -9.08 -3.28 -6.79
N LEU A 15 -7.89 -3.83 -6.62
CA LEU A 15 -7.05 -3.61 -5.45
C LEU A 15 -6.56 -2.16 -5.35
N ALA A 16 -6.09 -1.59 -6.46
CA ALA A 16 -5.72 -0.18 -6.51
C ALA A 16 -6.89 0.73 -6.08
N SER A 17 -8.13 0.39 -6.48
CA SER A 17 -9.33 1.15 -6.07
C SER A 17 -9.65 1.04 -4.57
N LYS A 18 -9.17 -0.01 -3.89
CA LYS A 18 -9.41 -0.23 -2.45
C LYS A 18 -8.33 0.38 -1.56
N THR A 19 -7.22 0.83 -2.13
CA THR A 19 -6.04 1.25 -1.35
C THR A 19 -5.61 2.70 -1.63
N GLU A 20 -6.52 3.57 -2.06
CA GLU A 20 -6.21 4.96 -2.41
C GLU A 20 -5.64 5.78 -1.24
N SER A 21 -6.07 5.49 -0.01
CA SER A 21 -5.58 6.16 1.21
C SER A 21 -4.40 5.45 1.87
N TYR A 22 -3.86 4.39 1.26
CA TYR A 22 -2.78 3.61 1.83
C TYR A 22 -1.42 4.14 1.35
N THR A 23 -0.51 4.28 2.29
CA THR A 23 0.91 4.54 2.04
C THR A 23 1.61 3.27 1.56
N GLY A 24 2.79 3.42 0.95
CA GLY A 24 3.58 2.25 0.51
C GLY A 24 3.90 1.27 1.64
N ALA A 25 4.10 1.76 2.87
CA ALA A 25 4.33 0.92 4.05
C ALA A 25 3.08 0.09 4.42
N GLU A 26 1.89 0.69 4.31
CA GLU A 26 0.63 0.00 4.60
C GLU A 26 0.31 -1.05 3.54
N ILE A 27 0.59 -0.77 2.26
CA ILE A 27 0.49 -1.78 1.19
C ILE A 27 1.40 -2.97 1.47
N VAL A 28 2.65 -2.72 1.88
CA VAL A 28 3.58 -3.80 2.25
C VAL A 28 3.02 -4.63 3.41
N ASN A 29 2.45 -3.99 4.42
CA ASN A 29 1.82 -4.70 5.54
C ASN A 29 0.62 -5.54 5.09
N VAL A 30 -0.25 -5.01 4.22
CA VAL A 30 -1.38 -5.77 3.64
C VAL A 30 -0.88 -7.03 2.91
N CYS A 31 0.16 -6.89 2.09
CA CYS A 31 0.76 -8.02 1.36
C CYS A 31 1.38 -9.06 2.30
N ASN A 32 2.00 -8.62 3.40
CA ASN A 32 2.59 -9.53 4.40
C ASN A 32 1.51 -10.31 5.15
N GLU A 33 0.44 -9.64 5.56
CA GLU A 33 -0.70 -10.25 6.24
C GLU A 33 -1.41 -11.27 5.34
N ALA A 34 -1.70 -10.90 4.10
CA ALA A 34 -2.32 -11.80 3.14
C ALA A 34 -1.41 -13.02 2.83
N ALA A 35 -0.09 -12.82 2.80
CA ALA A 35 0.87 -13.90 2.65
C ALA A 35 0.92 -14.83 3.88
N PHE A 36 0.74 -14.28 5.08
CA PHE A 36 0.68 -15.07 6.29
C PHE A 36 -0.58 -15.95 6.31
N GLN A 37 -1.74 -15.38 5.94
CA GLN A 37 -2.98 -16.13 5.81
C GLN A 37 -2.85 -17.32 4.85
N LEU A 38 -2.26 -17.07 3.68
CA LEU A 38 -1.97 -18.12 2.69
C LEU A 38 -1.11 -19.26 3.26
N ILE A 39 -0.09 -18.94 4.06
CA ILE A 39 0.78 -19.95 4.69
C ILE A 39 0.02 -20.71 5.78
N THR A 40 -0.82 -20.04 6.56
CA THR A 40 -1.59 -20.68 7.64
C THR A 40 -2.70 -21.60 7.12
N GLU A 41 -3.22 -21.35 5.92
CA GLU A 41 -4.26 -22.18 5.29
C GLU A 41 -3.70 -23.50 4.72
N ASP A 42 -2.46 -23.50 4.23
CA ASP A 42 -1.75 -24.68 3.74
C ASP A 42 -0.43 -24.86 4.49
N MET A 43 -0.51 -25.53 5.65
CA MET A 43 0.65 -25.84 6.51
C MET A 43 1.73 -26.66 5.78
N GLU A 44 1.35 -27.40 4.73
CA GLU A 44 2.28 -28.17 3.89
C GLU A 44 2.86 -27.33 2.73
N CYS A 45 2.24 -26.18 2.44
CA CYS A 45 2.69 -25.12 1.53
C CYS A 45 3.24 -25.63 0.18
N LYS A 46 2.60 -26.66 -0.40
CA LYS A 46 3.14 -27.38 -1.57
C LYS A 46 3.03 -26.56 -2.85
N SER A 47 2.04 -25.68 -2.96
CA SER A 47 1.88 -24.71 -4.04
C SER A 47 0.87 -23.62 -3.64
N PRO A 48 1.27 -22.69 -2.75
CA PRO A 48 0.36 -21.67 -2.25
C PRO A 48 0.01 -20.66 -3.35
N VAL A 49 -1.27 -20.59 -3.72
CA VAL A 49 -1.80 -19.65 -4.71
C VAL A 49 -2.42 -18.45 -4.00
N PHE A 50 -1.87 -17.26 -4.26
CA PHE A 50 -2.38 -16.02 -3.73
C PHE A 50 -3.68 -15.62 -4.45
N THR A 51 -4.77 -15.47 -3.69
CA THR A 51 -6.11 -15.12 -4.20
C THR A 51 -6.55 -13.74 -3.72
N LEU A 52 -7.58 -13.18 -4.38
CA LEU A 52 -8.23 -11.94 -3.92
C LEU A 52 -8.84 -12.07 -2.52
N GLN A 53 -9.18 -13.28 -2.07
CA GLN A 53 -9.76 -13.50 -0.75
C GLN A 53 -8.77 -13.16 0.36
N HIS A 54 -7.52 -13.63 0.26
CA HIS A 54 -6.47 -13.30 1.24
C HIS A 54 -6.23 -11.80 1.31
N MET A 55 -6.25 -11.12 0.16
CA MET A 55 -6.07 -9.67 0.15
C MET A 55 -7.26 -8.93 0.76
N ASN A 56 -8.49 -9.32 0.41
CA ASN A 56 -9.69 -8.73 1.01
C ASN A 56 -9.73 -8.92 2.53
N ASN A 57 -9.26 -10.07 3.02
CA ASN A 57 -9.14 -10.32 4.45
C ASN A 57 -8.06 -9.45 5.10
N ALA A 58 -6.88 -9.33 4.49
CA ALA A 58 -5.82 -8.44 4.98
C ALA A 58 -6.26 -6.96 5.01
N LEU A 59 -7.00 -6.50 4.00
CA LEU A 59 -7.54 -5.13 3.95
C LEU A 59 -8.57 -4.85 5.06
N LYS A 60 -9.26 -5.87 5.58
CA LYS A 60 -10.16 -5.71 6.74
C LYS A 60 -9.40 -5.54 8.06
N SER A 61 -8.18 -6.04 8.14
CA SER A 61 -7.37 -6.01 9.36
C SER A 61 -6.39 -4.83 9.38
N ILE A 62 -5.93 -4.38 8.22
CA ILE A 62 -4.94 -3.32 8.10
C ILE A 62 -5.60 -2.05 7.58
N PHE A 63 -5.68 -1.05 8.45
CA PHE A 63 -6.28 0.25 8.17
C PHE A 63 -5.20 1.31 7.88
N PRO A 64 -5.48 2.28 7.00
CA PRO A 64 -4.58 3.40 6.79
C PRO A 64 -4.51 4.25 8.05
N ARG A 65 -3.31 4.41 8.58
CA ARG A 65 -2.95 5.25 9.72
C ARG A 65 -2.87 6.72 9.34
N THR A 66 -2.60 7.00 8.06
CA THR A 66 -2.60 8.37 7.54
C THR A 66 -4.04 8.82 7.34
N THR A 67 -4.54 9.66 8.24
CA THR A 67 -5.89 10.22 8.09
C THR A 67 -5.92 11.27 6.97
N ASN A 68 -7.09 11.44 6.35
CA ASN A 68 -7.32 12.49 5.37
C ASN A 68 -7.02 13.90 5.93
N GLU A 69 -7.21 14.08 7.24
CA GLU A 69 -6.89 15.33 7.92
C GLU A 69 -5.38 15.62 7.92
N MET A 70 -4.56 14.61 8.22
CA MET A 70 -3.10 14.73 8.13
C MET A 70 -2.64 15.02 6.71
N LEU A 71 -3.19 14.33 5.70
CA LEU A 71 -2.89 14.60 4.28
C LEU A 71 -3.22 16.03 3.90
N ASN A 72 -4.41 16.50 4.25
CA ASN A 72 -4.85 17.86 3.97
C ASN A 72 -3.97 18.92 4.67
N PHE A 73 -3.57 18.66 5.92
CA PHE A 73 -2.63 19.50 6.63
C PHE A 73 -1.29 19.60 5.89
N TYR A 74 -0.69 18.47 5.51
CA TYR A 74 0.59 18.47 4.79
C TYR A 74 0.49 19.11 3.40
N GLN A 75 -0.60 18.89 2.67
CA GLN A 75 -0.86 19.56 1.39
C GLN A 75 -0.95 21.08 1.56
N LYS A 76 -1.72 21.56 2.55
CA LYS A 76 -1.84 22.99 2.87
C LYS A 76 -0.50 23.59 3.33
N PHE A 77 0.24 22.86 4.16
CA PHE A 77 1.56 23.26 4.62
C PHE A 77 2.53 23.38 3.43
N HIS A 78 2.55 22.40 2.53
CA HIS A 78 3.36 22.43 1.32
C HIS A 78 2.94 23.57 0.38
N ALA A 79 1.65 23.81 0.18
CA ALA A 79 1.18 24.93 -0.64
C ALA A 79 1.58 26.29 -0.03
N LYS A 80 1.58 26.41 1.30
CA LYS A 80 1.88 27.67 2.01
C LYS A 80 3.37 27.93 2.19
N TYR A 81 4.19 26.89 2.34
CA TYR A 81 5.61 27.02 2.71
C TYR A 81 6.58 26.28 1.77
N GLY A 82 6.09 25.37 0.91
CA GLY A 82 6.89 24.60 -0.05
C GLY A 82 7.38 25.41 -1.24
N SER A 83 6.84 26.61 -1.47
CA SER A 83 7.33 27.58 -2.46
C SER A 83 8.44 28.47 -1.90
N ARG A 84 9.47 27.88 -1.26
CA ARG A 84 10.79 28.51 -1.20
C ARG A 84 11.70 27.76 -2.15
N SER A 85 11.51 28.03 -3.44
CA SER A 85 12.56 27.86 -4.42
C SER A 85 13.79 28.59 -3.89
N PHE A 86 14.89 27.88 -3.69
CA PHE A 86 16.20 28.48 -3.52
C PHE A 86 16.50 29.30 -4.78
N SER A 87 16.16 30.60 -4.80
CA SER A 87 16.76 31.52 -5.75
C SER A 87 18.18 31.79 -5.27
N ASN A 88 19.14 30.97 -5.69
CA ASN A 88 20.53 31.38 -5.63
C ASN A 88 20.71 32.53 -6.61
N LYS A 89 20.77 33.72 -6.04
CA LYS A 89 21.20 34.96 -6.67
C LYS A 89 22.71 34.84 -6.85
N GLY A 90 23.14 34.56 -8.07
CA GLY A 90 24.55 34.55 -8.43
C GLY A 90 24.64 34.57 -9.93
N ASP A 91 24.84 35.76 -10.50
CA ASP A 91 25.73 35.98 -11.62
C ASP A 91 26.18 37.45 -11.54
N ASN A 92 27.50 37.61 -11.57
CA ASN A 92 28.27 38.83 -11.36
C ASN A 92 28.47 39.55 -12.69
#